data_AF-A0A7C7CEE4-F1
#
_entry.id   AF-A0A7C7CEE4-F1
#
_cell.length_a   1.000
_cell.length_b   1.000
_cell.length_c   1.000
_cell.angle_alpha   90.00
_cell.angle_beta   90.00
_cell.angle_gamma   90.00
#
_symmetry.space_group_name_H-M   'P 1'
#
loop_
_entity.id
_entity.type
_entity.pdbx_description
1 polymer ?
#
loop_
_entity_poly.entity_id
_entity_poly.type
_entity_poly.pdbx_seq_one_letter_code
_entity_poly.pdbx_strand_id
1 'polypeptide(L)' 'MDTEWKAIIPTLLSGKADMIIAAPSATPVRALSIDFPATTAYYDVSVLVHKDGPVQSLDDVSKPGVKISVMEGSTQH' A
#
# COMPACT_ATOMS: atom_id res chain seq x y z
N MET A 1 2.31 -7.83 -11.65
CA MET A 1 2.82 -9.03 -10.96
C MET A 1 3.35 -8.61 -9.59
N ASP A 2 2.55 -8.79 -8.54
CA ASP A 2 2.87 -8.40 -7.15
C ASP A 2 3.93 -9.31 -6.49
N THR A 3 5.19 -9.23 -6.92
CA THR A 3 6.25 -10.14 -6.46
C THR A 3 6.60 -9.98 -4.97
N GLU A 4 6.56 -8.76 -4.43
CA GLU A 4 6.91 -8.50 -3.02
C GLU A 4 5.85 -9.04 -2.04
N TRP A 5 4.56 -8.78 -2.30
CA TRP A 5 3.47 -9.24 -1.42
C TRP A 5 3.20 -10.73 -1.51
N LYS A 6 3.39 -11.31 -2.71
CA LYS A 6 3.34 -12.76 -2.89
C LYS A 6 4.47 -13.48 -2.16
N ALA A 7 5.55 -12.82 -1.77
CA ALA A 7 6.61 -13.44 -1.00
C ALA A 7 6.38 -13.36 0.52
N ILE A 8 5.83 -12.25 1.01
CA ILE A 8 5.66 -11.97 2.45
C ILE A 8 4.71 -12.98 3.12
N ILE A 9 3.49 -13.13 2.63
CA ILE A 9 2.50 -14.02 3.25
C ILE A 9 2.99 -15.49 3.22
N PRO A 10 3.48 -16.03 2.08
CA PRO A 10 4.02 -17.39 2.05
C PRO A 10 5.26 -17.59 2.91
N THR A 11 6.09 -16.57 3.14
CA THR A 11 7.25 -16.67 4.04
C THR A 11 6.81 -16.90 5.49
N LEU A 12 5.76 -16.20 5.95
CA LEU A 12 5.15 -16.44 7.25
C LEU A 12 4.48 -17.82 7.30
N LEU A 13 3.66 -18.16 6.29
CA LEU A 13 2.93 -19.43 6.25
C LEU A 13 3.86 -20.66 6.13
N SER A 14 5.05 -20.49 5.56
CA SER A 14 6.06 -21.57 5.47
C SER A 14 6.92 -21.71 6.74
N GLY A 15 6.75 -20.84 7.74
CA GLY A 15 7.55 -20.83 8.96
C GLY A 15 9.00 -20.41 8.75
N LYS A 16 9.33 -19.79 7.60
CA LYS A 16 10.68 -19.27 7.33
C LYS A 16 10.99 -17.99 8.10
N ALA A 17 9.95 -17.31 8.59
CA ALA A 17 10.05 -16.16 9.49
C ALA A 17 8.90 -16.20 10.49
N ASP A 18 9.16 -15.78 11.73
CA ASP A 18 8.16 -15.67 12.79
C ASP A 18 7.46 -14.30 12.80
N MET A 19 8.12 -13.26 12.29
CA MET A 19 7.59 -11.88 12.26
C MET A 19 8.18 -11.11 11.07
N ILE A 20 7.35 -10.25 10.46
CA ILE A 20 7.78 -9.31 9.42
C ILE A 20 7.53 -7.88 9.90
N ILE A 21 8.58 -7.04 9.85
CA ILE A 21 8.54 -5.62 10.21
C ILE A 21 8.82 -4.80 8.96
N ALA A 22 7.78 -4.52 8.18
CA ALA A 22 7.89 -3.82 6.89
C ALA A 22 6.81 -2.71 6.70
N ALA A 23 6.22 -2.23 7.79
CA ALA A 23 5.08 -1.28 7.79
C ALA A 23 3.95 -1.59 6.78
N PRO A 24 3.47 -2.85 6.66
CA PRO A 24 2.39 -3.16 5.73
C PRO A 24 1.05 -2.59 6.23
N SER A 25 0.23 -2.04 5.32
CA SER A 25 -1.16 -1.73 5.62
C SER A 25 -1.91 -3.00 6.04
N ALA A 26 -2.49 -2.99 7.23
CA ALA A 26 -3.41 -4.04 7.66
C ALA A 26 -4.70 -3.93 6.85
N THR A 27 -5.03 -4.95 6.07
CA THR A 27 -6.27 -5.00 5.29
C THR A 27 -7.07 -6.25 5.64
N PRO A 28 -8.42 -6.22 5.53
CA PRO A 28 -9.25 -7.38 5.87
C PRO A 28 -8.86 -8.65 5.12
N VAL A 29 -8.54 -8.54 3.82
CA VAL A 29 -8.13 -9.70 3.01
C VAL A 29 -6.83 -10.33 3.49
N ARG A 30 -5.88 -9.56 4.03
CA ARG A 30 -4.63 -10.08 4.59
C ARG A 30 -4.83 -10.72 5.96
N ALA A 31 -5.73 -10.14 6.76
CA ALA A 31 -6.11 -10.66 8.08
C ALA A 31 -6.81 -12.02 8.02
N LEU A 32 -7.24 -12.49 6.84
CA LEU A 32 -7.73 -13.86 6.65
C LEU A 32 -6.62 -14.92 6.74
N SER A 33 -5.34 -14.53 6.63
CA SER A 33 -4.22 -15.49 6.55
C SER A 33 -3.11 -15.24 7.57
N ILE A 34 -2.96 -14.03 8.09
CA ILE A 34 -1.93 -13.67 9.09
C ILE A 34 -2.50 -12.70 10.13
N ASP A 35 -1.94 -12.73 11.33
CA ASP A 35 -2.28 -11.78 12.39
C ASP A 35 -1.50 -10.48 12.25
N PHE A 36 -2.13 -9.38 12.66
CA PHE A 36 -1.51 -8.05 12.75
C PHE A 36 -1.50 -7.59 14.22
N PRO A 37 -0.45 -6.87 14.67
CA PRO A 37 -0.45 -6.26 15.99
C PRO A 37 -1.50 -5.14 16.07
N ALA A 38 -1.77 -4.67 17.29
CA ALA A 38 -2.60 -3.48 17.50
C ALA A 38 -2.05 -2.29 16.70
N THR A 39 -2.95 -1.50 16.11
CA THR A 39 -2.60 -0.36 15.25
C THR A 39 -1.68 0.62 15.99
N THR A 40 -0.48 0.83 15.44
CA THR A 40 0.53 1.74 16.03
C THR A 40 0.54 3.12 15.39
N ALA A 41 -0.01 3.26 14.17
CA ALA A 41 -0.10 4.52 13.45
C ALA A 41 -1.22 4.47 12.40
N TYR A 42 -1.80 5.64 12.13
CA TYR A 42 -2.71 5.85 11.02
C TYR A 42 -2.00 6.66 9.95
N TYR A 43 -2.13 6.22 8.70
CA TYR A 43 -1.59 6.91 7.53
C TYR A 43 -2.74 7.15 6.56
N ASP A 44 -2.68 8.28 5.87
CA ASP A 44 -3.59 8.58 4.78
C ASP A 44 -2.85 8.45 3.44
N VAL A 45 -3.62 8.23 2.37
CA VAL A 45 -3.07 8.23 1.01
C VAL A 45 -3.00 9.67 0.53
N SER A 46 -1.85 10.06 -0.02
CA SER A 46 -1.63 11.40 -0.56
C SER A 46 -0.93 11.32 -1.91
N VAL A 47 -1.18 12.30 -2.77
CA VAL A 47 -0.57 12.38 -4.10
C VAL A 47 0.67 13.27 -4.02
N LEU A 48 1.81 12.73 -4.45
CA LEU A 48 3.02 13.54 -4.64
C LEU A 48 2.91 14.31 -5.95
N VAL A 49 3.05 15.64 -5.87
CA VAL A 49 2.96 16.54 -7.03
C VAL A 49 4.19 17.44 -7.11
N HIS A 50 4.47 17.97 -8.30
CA HIS A 50 5.50 18.99 -8.46
C HIS A 50 5.07 20.28 -7.76
N LYS A 51 5.99 20.94 -7.04
CA LYS A 51 5.71 22.16 -6.26
C LYS A 51 5.05 23.27 -7.10
N ASP A 52 5.58 23.49 -8.30
CA ASP A 52 5.07 24.50 -9.25
C ASP A 52 4.15 23.88 -10.32
N GLY A 53 3.57 22.72 -10.02
CA GLY A 53 2.71 21.97 -10.94
C GLY A 53 1.25 22.45 -10.93
N PRO A 54 0.46 22.04 -11.94
CA PRO A 54 -0.94 22.46 -12.08
C PRO A 54 -1.90 21.75 -11.11
N VAL A 55 -1.44 20.73 -10.38
CA VAL A 55 -2.28 19.95 -9.46
C VAL A 55 -2.33 20.63 -8.10
N GLN A 56 -3.51 21.07 -7.69
CA GLN A 56 -3.74 21.77 -6.41
C GLN A 56 -4.77 21.04 -5.53
N SER A 57 -5.60 20.18 -6.12
CA SER A 57 -6.56 19.36 -5.39
C SER A 57 -6.70 17.96 -6.01
N LEU A 58 -7.43 17.07 -5.31
CA LEU A 58 -7.78 15.75 -5.85
C LEU A 58 -8.63 15.86 -7.14
N ASP A 59 -9.47 16.89 -7.24
CA ASP A 59 -10.30 17.12 -8.43
C ASP A 59 -9.45 17.36 -9.68
N ASP A 60 -8.21 17.85 -9.53
CA ASP A 60 -7.30 18.04 -10.66
C ASP A 60 -6.77 16.74 -11.24
N VAL A 61 -6.70 15.68 -10.42
CA VAL A 61 -6.24 14.35 -10.86
C VAL A 61 -7.38 13.38 -11.19
N SER A 62 -8.61 13.68 -10.77
CA SER A 62 -9.82 12.91 -11.10
C SER A 62 -10.42 13.25 -12.48
N LYS A 63 -9.67 13.91 -13.36
CA LYS A 63 -10.11 14.31 -14.71
C LYS A 63 -9.75 13.23 -15.75
N PRO A 64 -10.61 13.01 -16.77
CA PRO A 64 -10.28 12.13 -17.89
C PRO A 64 -8.97 12.53 -18.57
N GLY A 65 -8.10 11.55 -18.82
CA GLY A 65 -6.81 11.76 -19.49
C GLY A 65 -5.63 12.08 -18.57
N VAL A 66 -5.85 12.32 -17.27
CA VAL A 66 -4.77 12.41 -16.30
C VAL A 66 -4.22 11.01 -16.00
N LYS A 67 -2.90 10.86 -16.06
CA LYS A 67 -2.22 9.61 -15.72
C LYS A 67 -1.65 9.72 -14.31
N ILE A 68 -2.02 8.77 -13.46
CA ILE A 68 -1.49 8.62 -12.09
C ILE A 68 -0.65 7.35 -12.07
N SER A 69 0.51 7.41 -11.42
CA SER A 69 1.35 6.26 -11.14
C SER A 69 1.24 5.89 -9.67
N VAL A 70 1.08 4.62 -9.38
CA VAL A 70 1.08 4.06 -8.03
C VAL A 70 2.19 3.04 -7.90
N MET A 71 2.66 2.80 -6.68
CA MET A 71 3.58 1.69 -6.42
C MET A 71 2.83 0.38 -6.63
N GLU A 72 3.36 -0.48 -7.50
CA GLU A 72 2.81 -1.82 -7.74
C GLU A 72 2.76 -2.63 -6.45
N GLY A 73 1.63 -3.30 -6.18
CA GLY A 73 1.39 -4.04 -4.95
C GLY A 73 1.05 -3.19 -3.71
N SER A 74 1.12 -1.86 -3.77
CA SER A 74 0.64 -1.02 -2.68
C SER A 74 -0.89 -1.12 -2.51
N THR A 75 -1.43 -0.62 -1.40
CA THR A 75 -2.90 -0.51 -1.20
C THR A 75 -3.47 0.78 -1.76
N GLN A 76 -2.69 1.54 -2.53
CA GLN A 76 -3.09 2.80 -3.13
C GLN A 76 -3.67 2.48 -4.51
N HIS A 77 -5.00 2.54 -4.64
CA HIS A 77 -5.74 2.25 -5.88
C HIS A 77 -6.80 3.31 -6.11
#